data_AF-A0A418ZSL4-F1
#
_entry.id   AF-A0A418ZSL4-F1
#
_cell.length_a   1.000
_cell.length_b   1.000
_cell.length_c   1.000
_cell.angle_alpha   90.00
_cell.angle_beta   90.00
_cell.angle_gamma   90.00
#
_symmetry.space_group_name_H-M   'P 1'
#
loop_
_entity.id
_entity.type
_entity.pdbx_description
1 polymer ?
#
loop_
_entity_poly.entity_id
_entity_poly.type
_entity_poly.pdbx_seq_one_letter_code
_entity_poly.pdbx_strand_id
1 'polypeptide(L)' 'MARRGAVFYQRAAIPVDIKDSYPKAEEMLSLKTKDRAEALRLVRIAAVEVDERLAKHRRRITL' A
#
# COMPACT_ATOMS: atom_id res chain seq x y z
N MET A 1 6.47 -1.58 6.89
CA MET A 1 5.44 -1.39 7.94
C MET A 1 5.79 -0.14 8.75
N ALA A 2 4.85 0.79 8.89
CA ALA A 2 5.03 2.00 9.68
C ALA A 2 4.04 2.04 10.85
N ARG A 3 4.36 2.82 11.89
CA ARG A 3 3.51 3.01 13.06
C ARG A 3 3.30 4.51 13.27
N ARG A 4 2.04 4.95 13.36
CA ARG A 4 1.67 6.33 13.72
C ARG A 4 0.80 6.25 14.97
N GLY A 5 1.36 6.65 16.11
CA GLY A 5 0.75 6.41 17.42
C GLY A 5 0.66 4.92 17.74
N ALA A 6 -0.55 4.43 18.02
CA ALA A 6 -0.78 3.01 18.31
C ALA A 6 -1.19 2.17 17.09
N VAL A 7 -1.50 2.78 15.94
CA VAL A 7 -2.02 2.06 14.76
C VAL A 7 -0.90 1.74 13.78
N PHE A 8 -0.93 0.52 13.24
CA PHE A 8 0.00 0.08 12.20
C PHE A 8 -0.51 0.39 10.79
N TYR A 9 0.41 0.65 9.87
CA TYR A 9 0.14 0.98 8.49
C TYR A 9 1.03 0.16 7.55
N GLN A 10 0.46 -0.26 6.43
CA GLN A 10 1.23 -0.65 5.25
C GLN A 10 1.55 0.61 4.42
N ARG A 11 2.80 0.72 3.98
CA ARG A 11 3.27 1.81 3.12
C ARG A 11 4.01 1.21 1.93
N ALA A 12 3.69 1.68 0.74
CA ALA A 12 4.37 1.29 -0.49
C ALA A 12 4.68 2.54 -1.32
N ALA A 13 5.93 2.69 -1.72
CA ALA A 13 6.30 3.72 -2.69
C ALA A 13 5.69 3.39 -4.05
N ILE A 14 5.30 4.40 -4.80
CA ILE A 14 4.82 4.19 -6.16
C ILE A 14 6.01 3.82 -7.08
N PRO A 15 5.90 2.75 -7.89
CA PRO A 15 6.92 2.36 -8.85
C PRO A 15 7.23 3.47 -9.87
N VAL A 16 8.50 3.57 -10.26
CA VAL A 16 9.01 4.62 -11.16
C VAL A 16 8.26 4.63 -12.51
N ASP A 17 7.93 3.46 -13.03
CA ASP A 17 7.28 3.30 -14.34
C ASP A 17 5.87 3.88 -14.41
N ILE A 18 5.17 4.03 -13.28
CA ILE A 18 3.83 4.64 -13.23
C ILE A 18 3.81 5.96 -12.47
N LYS A 19 4.94 6.40 -11.91
CA LYS A 19 5.03 7.53 -10.97
C LYS A 19 4.42 8.82 -11.54
N ASP A 20 4.65 9.13 -12.81
CA ASP A 20 4.20 10.37 -13.43
C ASP A 20 2.69 10.40 -13.72
N SER A 21 2.05 9.22 -13.77
CA SER A 21 0.61 9.09 -14.04
C SER A 21 -0.21 8.71 -12.81
N TYR A 22 0.44 8.36 -11.71
CA TYR A 22 -0.23 7.94 -10.47
C TYR A 22 -0.42 9.15 -9.55
N PRO A 23 -1.61 9.35 -8.94
CA PRO A 23 -1.94 10.58 -8.21
C PRO A 23 -1.24 10.77 -6.85
N LYS A 24 -0.36 9.85 -6.45
CA LYS A 24 0.29 9.85 -5.13
C LYS A 24 1.76 9.46 -5.27
N ALA A 25 2.58 9.83 -4.28
CA ALA A 25 3.96 9.38 -4.16
C ALA A 25 4.10 8.04 -3.39
N GLU A 26 3.13 7.76 -2.51
CA GLU A 26 3.04 6.51 -1.76
C GLU A 26 1.57 6.08 -1.58
N GLU A 27 1.31 4.78 -1.54
CA GLU A 27 0.09 4.24 -0.94
C GLU A 27 0.31 3.98 0.54
N MET A 28 -0.64 4.42 1.36
CA MET A 28 -0.65 4.18 2.80
C MET A 28 -2.00 3.59 3.20
N LEU A 29 -1.99 2.36 3.68
CA LEU A 29 -3.17 1.65 4.16
C LEU A 29 -3.08 1.44 5.67
N SER A 30 -4.09 1.90 6.40
CA SER A 30 -4.21 1.60 7.83
C SER A 30 -4.57 0.13 8.02
N LEU A 31 -3.82 -0.57 8.88
CA LEU A 31 -4.13 -1.94 9.29
C LEU A 31 -5.20 -1.98 10.38
N LYS A 32 -5.66 -0.81 10.86
CA LYS A 32 -6.75 -0.64 11.84
C LYS A 32 -6.60 -1.44 13.15
N THR A 33 -5.39 -1.89 13.45
CA THR A 33 -5.09 -2.62 14.69
C THR A 33 -3.92 -1.96 15.43
N LYS A 34 -3.93 -2.16 16.75
CA LYS A 34 -2.83 -1.82 17.66
C LYS A 34 -2.03 -3.06 18.08
N ASP A 35 -2.54 -4.26 17.78
CA ASP A 35 -1.85 -5.51 18.06
C ASP A 35 -0.78 -5.79 17.01
N ARG A 36 0.45 -6.02 17.46
CA ARG A 36 1.59 -6.21 16.55
C ARG A 36 1.51 -7.52 15.78
N ALA A 37 1.06 -8.61 16.41
CA ALA A 37 1.01 -9.92 15.78
C ALA A 37 -0.08 -9.96 14.69
N GLU A 38 -1.24 -9.39 14.98
CA GLU A 38 -2.31 -9.17 14.01
C GLU A 38 -1.84 -8.27 12.86
N ALA A 39 -1.17 -7.16 13.19
CA ALA A 39 -0.68 -6.24 12.17
C ALA A 39 0.32 -6.90 11.20
N LEU A 40 1.16 -7.83 11.67
CA LEU A 40 2.04 -8.62 10.79
C LEU A 40 1.27 -9.54 9.84
N ARG A 41 0.08 -10.02 10.21
CA ARG A 41 -0.77 -10.79 9.29
C ARG A 41 -1.43 -9.85 8.29
N LEU A 42 -2.03 -8.76 8.78
CA LEU A 42 -2.75 -7.79 7.95
C LEU A 42 -1.85 -7.07 6.94
N VAL A 43 -0.58 -6.80 7.28
CA VAL A 43 0.34 -6.11 6.35
C VAL A 43 0.56 -6.91 5.07
N ARG A 44 0.51 -8.24 5.12
CA ARG A 44 0.67 -9.12 3.95
C ARG A 44 -0.54 -9.04 3.02
N ILE A 45 -1.74 -9.00 3.60
CA ILE A 45 -2.99 -8.82 2.85
C ILE A 45 -3.03 -7.42 2.22
N ALA A 46 -2.72 -6.39 3.01
CA ALA A 46 -2.68 -5.00 2.53
C ALA A 46 -1.62 -4.79 1.44
N ALA A 47 -0.50 -5.52 1.46
CA ALA A 47 0.49 -5.47 0.38
C ALA A 47 -0.11 -5.97 -0.94
N VAL A 48 -0.81 -7.10 -0.93
CA VAL A 48 -1.49 -7.65 -2.12
C VAL A 48 -2.53 -6.67 -2.66
N GLU A 49 -3.33 -6.04 -1.79
CA GLU A 49 -4.31 -5.03 -2.21
C GLU A 49 -3.66 -3.83 -2.91
N VAL A 50 -2.52 -3.35 -2.39
CA VAL A 50 -1.74 -2.29 -3.02
C VAL A 50 -1.22 -2.75 -4.38
N ASP A 51 -0.61 -3.93 -4.45
CA ASP A 51 -0.06 -4.47 -5.71
C ASP A 51 -1.13 -4.58 -6.79
N GLU A 52 -2.33 -5.06 -6.46
CA GLU A 52 -3.46 -5.13 -7.39
C GLU A 52 -3.91 -3.75 -7.87
N ARG A 53 -3.94 -2.75 -6.98
CA ARG A 53 -4.28 -1.36 -7.32
C ARG A 53 -3.28 -0.76 -8.30
N LEU A 54 -1.98 -0.95 -8.03
CA LEU A 54 -0.91 -0.46 -8.89
C LEU A 54 -0.91 -1.18 -10.24
N ALA A 55 -1.10 -2.50 -10.25
CA ALA A 55 -1.21 -3.29 -11.48
C ALA A 55 -2.43 -2.87 -12.32
N LYS A 56 -3.58 -2.59 -11.69
CA LYS A 56 -4.76 -2.05 -12.37
C LYS A 56 -4.49 -0.68 -12.99
N HIS A 57 -3.76 0.19 -12.30
CA HIS A 57 -3.36 1.47 -12.86
C HIS A 57 -2.42 1.31 -14.05
N ARG A 58 -1.38 0.48 -13.92
CA ARG A 58 -0.44 0.15 -15.00
C ARG A 58 -1.18 -0.34 -16.25
N ARG A 59 -2.15 -1.25 -16.10
CA ARG A 59 -2.97 -1.70 -17.24
C ARG A 59 -3.78 -0.60 -17.92
N ARG A 60 -4.26 0.41 -17.18
CA ARG A 60 -5.06 1.51 -17.74
C ARG A 60 -4.25 2.51 -18.54
N ILE A 61 -2.96 2.68 -18.23
CA ILE A 61 -2.09 3.64 -18.93
C ILE A 61 -1.37 3.03 -20.14
N THR A 62 -1.35 1.70 -20.25
CA THR A 62 -0.76 0.97 -21.39
C THR A 62 -1.77 0.69 -22.51
N LEU A 63 -3.07 0.83 -22.22
CA LEU A 63 -4.16 0.79 -23.20
C LEU A 63 -4.43 2.18 -23.76
#